data_AF-A0AAV3Z2M7-F1
#
_entry.id   AF-A0AAV3Z2M7-F1
#
_cell.length_a   1.000
_cell.length_b   1.000
_cell.length_c   1.000
_cell.angle_alpha   90.00
_cell.angle_beta   90.00
_cell.angle_gamma   90.00
#
_symmetry.space_group_name_H-M   'P 1'
#
loop_
_entity.id
_entity.type
_entity.pdbx_description
1 polymer ?
#
loop_
_entity_poly.entity_id
_entity_poly.type
_entity_poly.pdbx_seq_one_letter_code
_entity_poly.pdbx_strand_id
1 'polypeptide(L)'
;MGGFNAKVMKGSSKHQGLGFHDLGERNSKASIYFPSLKRTKLMMILNTLFICQKRRKHTWISPKGVTNNHIDYILVSESWFSTSLNCNTKPSADFDADHTLLKDKLKVKWFV
;
A
#
# COMPACT_ATOMS: atom_id res chain seq x y z
N MET A 1 -1.84 3.57 9.01
CA MET A 1 -1.14 4.05 7.80
C MET A 1 0.26 4.47 8.19
N GLY A 2 1.22 4.48 7.26
CA GLY A 2 2.56 5.02 7.53
C GLY A 2 3.65 4.35 6.70
N GLY A 3 4.90 4.73 6.99
CA GLY A 3 6.10 4.18 6.39
C GLY A 3 6.57 2.90 7.09
N PHE A 4 6.43 1.76 6.41
CA PHE A 4 6.80 0.46 6.92
C PHE A 4 8.22 0.06 6.53
N ASN A 5 8.82 0.73 5.53
CA ASN A 5 10.13 0.37 4.97
C ASN A 5 10.21 -1.13 4.56
N ALA A 6 9.08 -1.67 4.15
CA ALA A 6 8.87 -3.06 3.76
C ALA A 6 8.38 -3.11 2.31
N LYS A 7 8.69 -4.16 1.55
CA LYS A 7 8.22 -4.34 0.16
C LYS A 7 7.50 -5.68 0.05
N VAL A 8 6.22 -5.71 -0.33
CA VAL A 8 5.38 -6.92 -0.32
C VAL A 8 5.78 -7.93 -1.41
N MET A 9 6.18 -7.42 -2.59
CA MET A 9 6.44 -8.13 -3.87
C MET A 9 5.27 -8.06 -4.86
N LYS A 10 5.61 -7.76 -6.12
CA LYS A 10 4.67 -7.83 -7.24
C LYS A 10 4.20 -9.28 -7.49
N GLY A 11 2.89 -9.49 -7.62
CA GLY A 11 2.33 -10.79 -7.97
C GLY A 11 2.30 -11.83 -6.82
N SER A 12 2.53 -11.41 -5.57
CA SER A 12 2.46 -12.33 -4.43
C SER A 12 1.00 -12.69 -4.07
N SER A 13 0.41 -13.68 -4.74
CA SER A 13 -0.84 -14.34 -4.30
C SER A 13 -0.64 -15.29 -3.12
N LYS A 14 0.60 -15.57 -2.72
CA LYS A 14 0.92 -16.64 -1.77
C LYS A 14 0.33 -16.42 -0.37
N HIS A 15 -0.13 -15.22 -0.04
CA HIS A 15 -0.79 -14.93 1.23
C HIS A 15 -2.08 -14.12 1.01
N GLN A 16 -3.21 -14.59 1.56
CA GLN A 16 -4.47 -13.86 1.55
C GLN A 16 -4.30 -12.47 2.19
N GLY A 17 -4.86 -11.43 1.58
CA GLY A 17 -4.76 -10.04 2.07
C GLY A 17 -3.55 -9.25 1.54
N LEU A 18 -2.63 -9.90 0.81
CA LEU A 18 -1.64 -9.25 -0.05
C LEU A 18 -2.23 -9.10 -1.46
N GLY A 19 -2.17 -7.91 -2.02
CA GLY A 19 -2.58 -7.68 -3.39
C GLY A 19 -1.46 -7.90 -4.41
N PHE A 20 -1.85 -8.00 -5.67
CA PHE A 20 -0.95 -8.36 -6.78
C PHE A 20 -0.13 -7.18 -7.31
N HIS A 21 -0.46 -5.96 -6.92
CA HIS A 21 -0.07 -4.76 -7.66
C HIS A 21 1.10 -3.97 -7.05
N ASP A 22 1.79 -4.56 -6.08
CA ASP A 22 2.96 -3.97 -5.43
C ASP A 22 4.15 -3.72 -6.39
N LEU A 23 5.11 -2.89 -5.95
CA LEU A 23 6.32 -2.56 -6.70
C LEU A 23 7.55 -3.25 -6.09
N GLY A 24 8.29 -3.98 -6.92
CA GLY A 24 9.61 -4.52 -6.57
C GLY A 24 9.59 -5.91 -5.94
N GLU A 25 10.72 -6.26 -5.32
CA GLU A 25 10.99 -7.55 -4.69
C GLU A 25 10.80 -7.49 -3.17
N ARG A 26 10.43 -8.64 -2.58
CA ARG A 26 10.17 -8.74 -1.14
C ARG A 26 11.45 -8.53 -0.35
N ASN A 27 11.39 -7.70 0.70
CA ASN A 27 12.49 -7.59 1.66
C ASN A 27 12.21 -8.37 2.96
N SER A 28 13.24 -8.56 3.79
CA SER A 28 13.15 -9.33 5.05
C SER A 28 12.06 -8.81 5.99
N LYS A 29 11.91 -7.48 6.09
CA LYS A 29 10.85 -6.82 6.88
C LYS A 29 9.46 -7.25 6.43
N ALA A 30 9.19 -7.25 5.12
CA ALA A 30 7.91 -7.69 4.57
C ALA A 30 7.62 -9.18 4.76
N SER A 31 8.67 -10.02 4.84
CA SER A 31 8.53 -11.44 5.17
C SER A 31 8.00 -11.68 6.58
N ILE A 32 8.26 -10.75 7.50
CA ILE A 32 7.84 -10.86 8.91
C ILE A 32 6.51 -10.13 9.15
N TYR A 33 6.39 -8.88 8.68
CA TYR A 33 5.27 -8.02 9.06
C TYR A 33 3.96 -8.41 8.40
N PHE A 34 3.92 -8.59 7.09
CA PHE A 34 2.63 -8.75 6.42
C PHE A 34 1.92 -10.08 6.72
N PRO A 35 2.62 -11.23 6.80
CA PRO A 35 1.98 -12.47 7.25
C PRO A 35 1.47 -12.38 8.68
N SER A 36 2.19 -11.70 9.58
CA SER A 36 1.75 -11.54 10.97
C SER A 36 0.53 -10.62 11.08
N LEU A 37 0.47 -9.52 10.32
CA LEU A 37 -0.69 -8.61 10.28
C LEU A 37 -1.96 -9.30 9.81
N LYS A 38 -1.89 -10.13 8.76
CA LYS A 38 -3.05 -10.91 8.33
C LYS A 38 -3.44 -11.96 9.38
N ARG A 39 -2.48 -12.77 9.83
CA ARG A 39 -2.76 -13.90 10.74
C ARG A 39 -3.30 -13.46 12.11
N THR A 40 -2.82 -12.34 12.64
CA THR A 40 -3.13 -11.91 14.02
C THR A 40 -4.18 -10.81 14.10
N LYS A 41 -4.30 -9.96 13.06
CA LYS A 41 -5.15 -8.76 13.09
C LYS A 41 -6.12 -8.67 11.92
N LEU A 42 -6.15 -9.67 11.03
CA LEU A 42 -7.03 -9.70 9.85
C LEU A 42 -6.95 -8.39 9.03
N MET A 43 -5.74 -7.86 8.84
CA MET A 43 -5.52 -6.62 8.08
C MET A 43 -5.26 -6.90 6.60
N MET A 44 -5.74 -5.98 5.75
CA MET A 44 -5.53 -5.92 4.31
C MET A 44 -4.65 -4.72 3.93
N ILE A 45 -3.82 -4.86 2.89
CA ILE A 45 -2.91 -3.81 2.41
C ILE A 45 -3.47 -3.13 1.16
N LEU A 46 -4.13 -1.98 1.34
CA LEU A 46 -4.98 -1.38 0.30
C LEU A 46 -4.26 -1.05 -1.00
N ASN A 47 -3.11 -0.36 -0.95
CA ASN A 47 -2.39 0.07 -2.15
C ASN A 47 -1.76 -1.06 -2.97
N THR A 48 -1.85 -2.31 -2.49
CA THR A 48 -1.49 -3.49 -3.28
C THR A 48 -2.68 -4.15 -3.98
N LEU A 49 -3.91 -3.86 -3.52
CA LEU A 49 -5.16 -4.50 -3.96
C LEU A 49 -5.79 -3.82 -5.17
N PHE A 50 -5.56 -2.52 -5.36
CA PHE A 50 -6.13 -1.77 -6.49
C PHE A 50 -5.19 -1.71 -7.68
N ILE A 51 -5.75 -1.84 -8.88
CA ILE A 51 -5.03 -1.59 -10.13
C ILE A 51 -4.89 -0.08 -10.32
N CYS A 52 -3.65 0.39 -10.43
CA CYS A 52 -3.34 1.81 -10.64
C CYS A 52 -2.32 1.98 -11.76
N GLN A 53 -2.36 3.13 -12.44
CA GLN A 53 -1.33 3.53 -13.40
C GLN A 53 0.04 3.59 -12.72
N LYS A 54 1.11 3.17 -13.42
CA LYS A 54 2.47 3.10 -12.87
C LYS A 54 2.92 4.41 -12.19
N ARG A 55 2.53 5.56 -12.73
CA ARG A 55 2.86 6.89 -12.17
C ARG A 55 2.26 7.13 -10.78
N ARG A 56 1.13 6.50 -10.44
CA ARG A 56 0.40 6.68 -9.16
C ARG A 56 0.59 5.51 -8.18
N LYS A 57 1.67 4.76 -8.35
CA LYS A 57 1.99 3.60 -7.52
C LYS A 57 2.99 3.97 -6.42
N HIS A 58 4.17 4.45 -6.81
CA HIS A 58 5.27 4.70 -5.90
C HIS A 58 4.92 5.70 -4.79
N THR A 59 5.33 5.38 -3.57
CA THR A 59 5.21 6.23 -2.38
C THR A 59 6.54 6.87 -2.00
N TRP A 60 7.63 6.40 -2.60
CA TRP A 60 8.97 6.96 -2.40
C TRP A 60 9.82 6.88 -3.67
N ILE A 61 10.66 7.88 -3.88
CA ILE A 61 11.61 8.00 -4.99
C ILE A 61 13.01 8.18 -4.39
N SER A 62 14.00 7.45 -4.91
CA SER A 62 15.38 7.64 -4.48
C SER A 62 15.88 9.07 -4.76
N PRO A 63 16.82 9.62 -3.97
CA PRO A 63 17.34 10.98 -4.17
C PRO A 63 17.86 11.31 -5.58
N LYS A 64 18.21 10.29 -6.38
CA LYS A 64 18.65 10.42 -7.78
C LYS A 64 17.56 10.13 -8.81
N GLY A 65 16.30 9.94 -8.40
CA GLY A 65 15.18 9.61 -9.29
C GLY A 65 15.20 8.21 -9.91
N VAL A 66 16.20 7.39 -9.59
CA VAL A 66 16.45 6.10 -10.28
C VAL A 66 15.45 5.03 -9.87
N THR A 67 15.10 4.99 -8.58
CA THR A 67 14.31 3.89 -8.01
C THR A 67 13.03 4.39 -7.37
N ASN A 68 11.93 3.73 -7.73
CA ASN A 68 10.60 3.96 -7.19
C ASN A 68 10.20 2.80 -6.29
N ASN A 69 9.74 3.08 -5.06
CA ASN A 69 9.38 2.06 -4.09
C ASN A 69 7.95 2.24 -3.55
N HIS A 70 7.32 1.12 -3.17
CA HIS A 70 6.22 1.10 -2.20
C HIS A 70 6.83 0.80 -0.84
N ILE A 71 6.91 1.79 0.04
CA ILE A 71 7.33 1.59 1.44
C ILE A 71 6.32 2.16 2.43
N ASP A 72 5.33 2.89 1.93
CA ASP A 72 4.20 3.39 2.69
C ASP A 72 2.95 2.59 2.34
N TYR A 73 2.16 2.28 3.36
CA TYR A 73 0.96 1.47 3.19
C TYR A 73 -0.22 2.01 4.01
N ILE A 74 -1.41 1.87 3.43
CA ILE A 74 -2.67 2.02 4.17
C ILE A 74 -3.18 0.60 4.45
N LEU A 75 -3.34 0.32 5.74
CA LEU A 75 -3.91 -0.94 6.23
C LEU A 75 -5.36 -0.70 6.62
N VAL A 76 -6.23 -1.64 6.31
CA VAL A 76 -7.62 -1.67 6.77
C VAL A 76 -7.91 -3.06 7.35
N SER A 77 -8.82 -3.18 8.32
CA SER A 77 -9.30 -4.51 8.70
C SER A 77 -10.15 -5.10 7.57
N GLU A 78 -10.19 -6.42 7.50
CA GLU A 78 -10.96 -7.15 6.51
C GLU A 78 -12.45 -6.80 6.52
N SER A 79 -13.03 -6.57 7.71
CA SER A 79 -14.42 -6.12 7.87
C SER A 79 -14.73 -4.77 7.23
N TRP A 80 -13.75 -3.86 7.20
CA TRP A 80 -13.91 -2.50 6.69
C TRP A 80 -13.39 -2.34 5.27
N PHE A 81 -12.82 -3.39 4.67
CA PHE A 81 -12.25 -3.34 3.31
C PHE A 81 -13.27 -2.87 2.27
N SER A 82 -14.53 -3.27 2.39
CA SER A 82 -15.62 -2.88 1.48
C SER A 82 -15.90 -1.37 1.45
N THR A 83 -15.37 -0.60 2.41
CA THR A 83 -15.47 0.86 2.41
C THR A 83 -14.41 1.54 1.55
N SER A 84 -13.30 0.87 1.24
CA SER A 84 -12.26 1.39 0.38
C SER A 84 -12.67 1.28 -1.09
N LEU A 85 -12.75 2.42 -1.77
CA LEU A 85 -13.13 2.48 -3.18
C LEU A 85 -11.91 2.50 -4.10
N ASN A 86 -10.83 3.16 -3.69
CA ASN A 86 -9.63 3.31 -4.50
C ASN A 86 -8.46 3.87 -3.68
N CYS A 87 -7.37 3.10 -3.60
CA CYS A 87 -6.13 3.50 -2.94
C CYS A 87 -5.01 3.71 -3.97
N ASN A 88 -4.44 4.92 -4.02
CA ASN A 88 -3.37 5.30 -4.94
C ASN A 88 -2.56 6.49 -4.43
N THR A 89 -1.43 6.78 -5.08
CA THR A 89 -0.63 7.96 -4.74
C THR A 89 -1.06 9.20 -5.52
N LYS A 90 -0.73 10.38 -4.97
CA LYS A 90 -0.94 11.69 -5.59
C LYS A 90 0.43 12.38 -5.86
N PRO A 91 1.10 12.06 -6.99
CA PRO A 91 2.41 12.64 -7.34
C PRO A 91 2.43 14.15 -7.57
N SER A 92 1.26 14.77 -7.74
CA SER A 92 1.14 16.22 -7.93
C SER A 92 0.80 16.97 -6.64
N ALA A 93 0.85 16.29 -5.49
CA ALA A 93 0.78 16.97 -4.20
C ALA A 93 2.13 17.60 -3.94
N ASP A 94 2.14 18.90 -3.64
CA ASP A 94 3.36 19.65 -3.37
C ASP A 94 3.79 19.40 -1.92
N PHE A 95 4.45 18.26 -1.69
CA PHE A 95 4.87 17.78 -0.38
C PHE A 95 6.07 16.85 -0.57
N ASP A 96 7.05 16.92 0.34
CA ASP A 96 8.25 16.07 0.50
C ASP A 96 9.01 15.64 -0.79
N ALA A 97 10.31 15.92 -0.84
CA ALA A 97 11.08 15.75 -2.08
C ALA A 97 11.21 14.29 -2.53
N ASP A 98 11.17 13.34 -1.60
CA ASP A 98 11.36 11.92 -1.86
C ASP A 98 10.11 11.06 -1.58
N HIS A 99 9.14 11.54 -0.81
CA HIS A 99 7.88 10.83 -0.54
C HIS A 99 6.69 11.36 -1.35
N THR A 100 5.91 10.44 -1.90
CA THR A 100 4.65 10.74 -2.58
C THR A 100 3.46 10.44 -1.67
N LEU A 101 2.56 11.40 -1.53
CA LEU A 101 1.33 11.25 -0.74
C LEU A 101 0.51 10.02 -1.18
N LEU A 102 0.32 9.07 -0.26
CA LEU A 102 -0.57 7.93 -0.43
C LEU A 102 -1.96 8.26 0.13
N LYS A 103 -3.02 7.96 -0.64
CA LYS A 103 -4.40 8.23 -0.24
C LYS A 103 -5.32 7.06 -0.55
N ASP A 104 -6.40 6.99 0.21
CA ASP A 104 -7.53 6.10 -0.06
C ASP A 104 -8.83 6.91 -0.15
N LYS A 105 -9.72 6.50 -1.06
CA LYS A 105 -11.09 7.05 -1.16
C LYS A 105 -12.04 6.11 -0.42
N LEU A 106 -12.63 6.59 0.66
CA LEU A 106 -13.53 5.81 1.51
C LEU A 106 -15.00 6.14 1.22
N LYS A 107 -15.88 5.13 1.30
CA LYS A 107 -17.33 5.26 1.39
C LYS A 107 -17.77 4.89 2.80
N VAL A 108 -18.09 5.91 3.59
CA VAL A 108 -18.61 5.72 4.94
C VAL A 108 -20.13 5.65 4.89
N LYS A 109 -20.71 4.65 5.55
CA LYS A 109 -22.15 4.61 5.84
C LYS A 109 -22.36 5.18 7.23
N TRP A 110 -23.12 6.26 7.31
CA TRP A 110 -23.61 6.79 8.58
C TRP A 110 -24.99 6.20 8.80
N PHE A 111 -25.19 5.56 9.95
CA PHE A 111 -26.54 5.23 10.41
C PHE A 111 -27.02 6.47 11.17
N VAL A 112 -28.04 7.13 10.62
CA VAL A 112 -28.81 8.18 11.29
C VAL A 112 -30.05 7.53 11.88
#